data_AF-A0A137QN47-F1
#
_entry.id   AF-A0A137QN47-F1
#
_cell.length_a   1.000
_cell.length_b   1.000
_cell.length_c   1.000
_cell.angle_alpha   90.00
_cell.angle_beta   90.00
_cell.angle_gamma   90.00
#
_symmetry.space_group_name_H-M   'P 1'
#
loop_
_entity.id
_entity.type
_entity.pdbx_description
1 polymer ?
#
loop_
_entity_poly.entity_id
_entity_poly.type
_entity_poly.pdbx_seq_one_letter_code
_entity_poly.pdbx_strand_id
1 'polypeptide(L)'
;MAFSPAGKKKLAAQVFLFAVNIVVLALSARVNQFQEFFFVADLFPLGLSIATLVFLVFLLTADVSLENSYTGRAHMEIGIFGVLSTLWLAFSAFSTSRWQSIPLECNSIPINLSDERTWCKNVQTLKGFVWIEFVTCFTITMVTFRYAATQAGRGNKHIWLVPLSRYRPELGSNNGVGRDSEFFQYGSFD
;
A
#
# COMPACT_ATOMS: atom_id res chain seq x y z
N MET A 1 15.81 -1.97 17.84
CA MET A 1 14.58 -1.15 17.93
C MET A 1 13.37 -2.08 17.89
N ALA A 2 12.46 -2.01 18.86
CA ALA A 2 11.28 -2.89 18.89
C ALA A 2 10.11 -2.24 18.15
N PHE A 3 9.71 -2.83 17.00
CA PHE A 3 8.49 -2.42 16.28
C PHE A 3 7.24 -2.69 17.10
N SER A 4 6.27 -1.77 17.05
CA SER A 4 4.95 -2.01 17.63
C SER A 4 4.25 -3.18 16.93
N PRO A 5 3.32 -3.89 17.59
CA PRO A 5 2.54 -4.95 16.94
C PRO A 5 1.81 -4.47 15.68
N ALA A 6 1.34 -3.22 15.66
CA ALA A 6 0.75 -2.59 14.48
C ALA A 6 1.79 -2.34 13.38
N GLY A 7 2.98 -1.87 13.75
CA GLY A 7 4.10 -1.67 12.84
C GLY A 7 4.58 -2.95 12.17
N LYS A 8 4.60 -4.08 12.90
CA LYS A 8 4.94 -5.40 12.32
C LYS A 8 3.92 -5.84 11.28
N LYS A 9 2.63 -5.66 11.55
CA LYS A 9 1.55 -5.99 10.60
C LYS A 9 1.61 -5.11 9.35
N LYS A 10 1.86 -3.81 9.53
CA LYS A 10 2.08 -2.86 8.43
C LYS A 10 3.26 -3.31 7.56
N LEU A 11 4.42 -3.56 8.18
CA LEU A 11 5.63 -3.96 7.45
C LEU A 11 5.40 -5.26 6.67
N ALA A 12 4.75 -6.25 7.29
CA ALA A 12 4.40 -7.50 6.61
C ALA A 12 3.50 -7.28 5.39
N ALA A 13 2.51 -6.38 5.49
CA ALA A 13 1.64 -6.04 4.37
C ALA A 13 2.39 -5.31 3.24
N GLN A 14 3.32 -4.41 3.57
CA GLN A 14 4.16 -3.73 2.58
C GLN A 14 5.14 -4.69 1.88
N VAL A 15 5.73 -5.63 2.61
CA VAL A 15 6.61 -6.67 2.03
C VAL A 15 5.81 -7.61 1.14
N PHE A 16 4.60 -7.98 1.55
CA PHE A 16 3.71 -8.78 0.71
C PHE A 16 3.36 -8.03 -0.59
N LEU A 17 2.95 -6.77 -0.49
CA LEU A 17 2.67 -5.93 -1.65
C LEU A 17 3.90 -5.78 -2.56
N PHE A 18 5.10 -5.61 -1.99
CA PHE A 18 6.35 -5.58 -2.75
C PHE A 18 6.57 -6.86 -3.56
N ALA A 19 6.37 -8.03 -2.95
CA ALA A 19 6.53 -9.31 -3.63
C ALA A 19 5.52 -9.49 -4.78
N VAL A 20 4.25 -9.13 -4.55
CA VAL A 20 3.20 -9.16 -5.58
C VAL A 20 3.54 -8.20 -6.72
N ASN A 21 4.02 -7.00 -6.41
CA ASN A 21 4.37 -5.99 -7.41
C ASN A 21 5.53 -6.41 -8.31
N ILE A 22 6.53 -7.13 -7.77
CA ILE A 22 7.62 -7.71 -8.58
C ILE A 22 7.07 -8.73 -9.58
N VAL A 23 6.11 -9.56 -9.17
CA VAL A 23 5.46 -10.53 -10.08
C VAL A 23 4.69 -9.81 -11.18
N VAL A 24 3.95 -8.75 -10.84
CA VAL A 24 3.20 -7.93 -11.80
C VAL A 24 4.15 -7.22 -12.77
N LEU A 25 5.26 -6.68 -12.28
CA LEU A 25 6.30 -6.05 -13.09
C LEU A 25 6.91 -7.04 -14.10
N ALA A 26 7.27 -8.24 -13.64
CA ALA A 26 7.84 -9.27 -14.49
C ALA A 26 6.85 -9.76 -15.57
N LEU A 27 5.60 -10.01 -15.18
CA LEU A 27 4.55 -10.46 -16.10
C LEU A 27 4.18 -9.37 -17.11
N SER A 28 4.05 -8.12 -16.67
CA SER A 28 3.74 -7.00 -17.55
C SER A 28 4.88 -6.71 -18.54
N ALA A 29 6.15 -6.85 -18.12
CA ALA A 29 7.28 -6.76 -19.04
C ALA A 29 7.23 -7.85 -20.12
N ARG A 30 6.95 -9.10 -19.72
CA ARG A 30 6.85 -10.24 -20.65
C ARG A 30 5.71 -10.09 -21.64
N VAL A 31 4.53 -9.63 -21.18
CA VAL A 31 3.35 -9.41 -22.03
C VAL A 31 3.62 -8.29 -23.04
N ASN A 32 4.25 -7.20 -22.61
CA ASN A 32 4.55 -6.06 -23.48
C ASN A 32 5.66 -6.35 -24.49
N GLN A 33 6.65 -7.18 -24.15
CA GLN A 33 7.69 -7.61 -25.08
C GLN A 33 7.10 -8.33 -26.30
N PHE A 34 6.07 -9.17 -26.11
CA PHE A 34 5.40 -9.86 -27.23
C PHE A 34 4.67 -8.90 -28.18
N GLN A 35 4.29 -7.72 -27.70
CA GLN A 35 3.58 -6.70 -28.48
C GLN A 35 4.51 -5.58 -28.97
N GLU A 36 5.83 -5.73 -28.85
CA GLU A 36 6.84 -4.73 -29.22
C GLU A 36 6.54 -3.33 -28.63
N PHE A 37 5.93 -3.30 -27.43
CA PHE A 37 5.50 -2.06 -26.75
C PHE A 37 4.59 -1.14 -27.58
N PHE A 38 3.92 -1.65 -28.62
CA PHE A 38 3.21 -0.81 -29.59
C PHE A 38 1.95 -0.15 -29.01
N PHE A 39 1.32 -0.77 -28.00
CA PHE A 39 0.09 -0.28 -27.40
C PHE A 39 0.34 0.32 -26.01
N VAL A 40 0.26 1.65 -25.91
CA VAL A 40 0.36 2.41 -24.64
C VAL A 40 -0.62 1.90 -23.57
N ALA A 41 -1.77 1.36 -23.98
CA ALA A 41 -2.78 0.79 -23.09
C ALA A 41 -2.30 -0.44 -22.29
N ASP A 42 -1.41 -1.25 -22.87
CA ASP A 42 -0.89 -2.47 -22.23
C ASP A 42 0.38 -2.15 -21.39
N LEU A 43 0.91 -0.92 -21.51
CA LEU A 43 1.98 -0.38 -20.64
C LEU A 43 1.48 0.10 -19.27
N PHE A 44 0.17 0.29 -19.04
CA PHE A 44 -0.31 0.81 -17.76
C PHE A 44 0.07 -0.05 -16.56
N PRO A 45 -0.11 -1.39 -16.56
CA PRO A 45 0.31 -2.24 -15.44
C PRO A 45 1.83 -2.19 -15.22
N LEU A 46 2.62 -2.03 -16.30
CA LEU A 46 4.08 -1.92 -16.22
C LEU A 46 4.49 -0.58 -15.58
N GLY A 47 3.99 0.54 -16.09
CA GLY A 47 4.29 1.86 -15.55
C GLY A 47 3.81 2.02 -14.10
N LEU A 48 2.62 1.52 -13.79
CA LEU A 48 2.06 1.60 -12.45
C LEU A 48 2.80 0.69 -11.45
N SER A 49 3.26 -0.49 -11.88
CA SER A 49 4.11 -1.36 -11.03
C SER A 49 5.49 -0.76 -10.78
N ILE A 50 6.11 -0.10 -11.77
CA ILE A 50 7.36 0.66 -11.58
C ILE A 50 7.15 1.80 -10.56
N ALA A 51 6.10 2.61 -10.74
CA ALA A 51 5.80 3.70 -9.81
C ALA A 51 5.54 3.17 -8.39
N THR A 52 4.73 2.11 -8.28
CA THR A 52 4.46 1.40 -7.01
C THR A 52 5.76 0.92 -6.36
N LEU A 53 6.68 0.35 -7.15
CA LEU A 53 7.96 -0.16 -6.65
C LEU A 53 8.81 0.97 -6.06
N VAL A 54 8.92 2.09 -6.78
CA VAL A 54 9.67 3.28 -6.31
C VAL A 54 9.08 3.79 -5.00
N PHE A 55 7.75 3.94 -4.92
CA PHE A 55 7.10 4.37 -3.69
C PHE A 55 7.31 3.38 -2.54
N LEU A 56 7.18 2.07 -2.79
CA LEU A 56 7.39 1.04 -1.77
C LEU A 56 8.82 1.00 -1.26
N VAL A 57 9.81 1.05 -2.14
CA VAL A 57 11.24 1.09 -1.75
C VAL A 57 11.51 2.34 -0.92
N PHE A 58 10.98 3.50 -1.34
CA PHE A 58 11.13 4.74 -0.59
C PHE A 58 10.49 4.67 0.80
N LEU A 59 9.24 4.17 0.90
CA LEU A 59 8.52 4.03 2.17
C LEU A 59 9.21 3.02 3.10
N LEU A 60 9.60 1.85 2.59
CA LEU A 60 10.31 0.82 3.37
C LEU A 60 11.67 1.33 3.87
N THR A 61 12.44 1.98 2.99
CA THR A 61 13.74 2.54 3.36
C THR A 61 13.59 3.65 4.39
N ALA A 62 12.59 4.53 4.22
CA ALA A 62 12.31 5.58 5.18
C ALA A 62 11.86 5.03 6.54
N ASP A 63 11.03 3.97 6.56
CA ASP A 63 10.57 3.33 7.80
C ASP A 63 11.69 2.59 8.54
N VAL A 64 12.72 2.09 7.83
CA VAL A 64 13.89 1.41 8.43
C VAL A 64 14.99 2.39 8.83
N SER A 65 15.23 3.43 8.03
CA SER A 65 16.37 4.35 8.19
C SER A 65 16.08 5.51 9.13
N LEU A 66 14.85 6.06 9.11
CA LEU A 66 14.51 7.28 9.84
C LEU A 66 13.67 6.97 11.08
N GLU A 67 14.14 7.45 12.22
CA GLU A 67 13.44 7.31 13.49
C GLU A 67 12.12 8.09 13.55
N ASN A 68 12.08 9.23 12.86
CA ASN A 68 10.93 10.12 12.77
C ASN A 68 10.66 10.46 11.31
N SER A 69 10.30 9.45 10.52
CA SER A 69 9.93 9.67 9.13
C SER A 69 8.58 10.37 9.01
N TYR A 70 8.55 11.47 8.25
CA TYR A 70 7.29 12.13 7.87
C TYR A 70 6.39 11.21 7.04
N THR A 71 6.98 10.33 6.22
CA THR A 71 6.23 9.40 5.37
C THR A 71 5.62 8.23 6.12
N GLY A 72 6.10 7.94 7.33
CA GLY A 72 5.53 6.91 8.20
C GLY A 72 4.27 7.36 8.97
N ARG A 73 3.86 8.63 8.82
CA ARG A 73 2.66 9.18 9.45
C ARG A 73 1.39 8.70 8.75
N ALA A 74 0.32 8.51 9.54
CA ALA A 74 -0.93 7.92 9.08
C ALA A 74 -1.53 8.63 7.85
N HIS A 75 -1.57 9.96 7.84
CA HIS A 75 -2.18 10.72 6.74
C HIS A 75 -1.41 10.58 5.43
N MET A 76 -0.06 10.56 5.48
CA MET A 76 0.76 10.37 4.28
C MET A 76 0.58 8.96 3.73
N GLU A 77 0.59 7.96 4.59
CA GLU A 77 0.43 6.56 4.19
C GLU A 77 -0.96 6.30 3.59
N ILE A 78 -2.02 6.83 4.21
CA ILE A 78 -3.39 6.77 3.67
C ILE A 78 -3.48 7.50 2.33
N GLY A 79 -2.84 8.67 2.20
CA GLY A 79 -2.83 9.43 0.95
C GLY A 79 -2.15 8.68 -0.19
N ILE A 80 -0.94 8.16 0.04
CA ILE A 80 -0.15 7.46 -0.96
C ILE A 80 -0.86 6.16 -1.38
N PHE A 81 -1.20 5.28 -0.43
CA PHE A 81 -1.87 4.02 -0.78
C PHE A 81 -3.30 4.23 -1.30
N GLY A 82 -3.99 5.29 -0.88
CA GLY A 82 -5.32 5.63 -1.38
C GLY A 82 -5.30 6.07 -2.85
N VAL A 83 -4.37 6.97 -3.21
CA VAL A 83 -4.16 7.36 -4.61
C VAL A 83 -3.72 6.15 -5.43
N LEU A 84 -2.76 5.37 -4.93
CA LEU A 84 -2.26 4.19 -5.62
C LEU A 84 -3.36 3.14 -5.85
N SER A 85 -4.19 2.90 -4.83
CA SER A 85 -5.35 2.00 -4.94
C SER A 85 -6.36 2.48 -5.97
N THR A 86 -6.62 3.79 -6.05
CA THR A 86 -7.54 4.37 -7.03
C THR A 86 -7.01 4.23 -8.45
N LEU A 87 -5.71 4.50 -8.65
CA LEU A 87 -5.06 4.32 -9.95
C LEU A 87 -5.06 2.84 -10.35
N TRP A 88 -4.71 1.93 -9.43
CA TRP A 88 -4.79 0.50 -9.68
C TRP A 88 -6.20 0.09 -10.08
N LEU A 89 -7.24 0.53 -9.36
CA LEU A 89 -8.63 0.22 -9.73
C LEU A 89 -8.97 0.68 -11.16
N ALA A 90 -8.69 1.94 -11.47
CA ALA A 90 -9.04 2.55 -12.75
C ALA A 90 -8.35 1.85 -13.93
N PHE A 91 -7.03 1.65 -13.83
CA PHE A 91 -6.26 1.01 -14.91
C PHE A 91 -6.52 -0.50 -14.98
N SER A 92 -6.74 -1.19 -13.85
CA SER A 92 -7.11 -2.61 -13.84
C SER A 92 -8.44 -2.84 -14.54
N ALA A 93 -9.43 -1.97 -14.29
CA ALA A 93 -10.72 -2.03 -14.95
C ALA A 93 -10.60 -1.77 -16.45
N PHE A 94 -9.82 -0.75 -16.84
CA PHE A 94 -9.56 -0.42 -18.24
C PHE A 94 -8.89 -1.59 -18.99
N SER A 95 -7.76 -2.11 -18.49
CA SER A 95 -7.04 -3.23 -19.07
C SER A 95 -7.90 -4.50 -19.12
N THR A 96 -8.67 -4.77 -18.07
CA THR A 96 -9.59 -5.92 -18.04
C THR A 96 -10.68 -5.82 -19.13
N SER A 97 -11.22 -4.63 -19.39
CA SER A 97 -12.22 -4.44 -20.46
C SER A 97 -11.64 -4.68 -21.86
N ARG A 98 -10.38 -4.27 -22.08
CA ARG A 98 -9.67 -4.49 -23.35
C ARG A 98 -9.40 -5.97 -23.59
N TRP A 99 -9.08 -6.71 -22.54
CA TRP A 99 -8.80 -8.16 -22.60
C TRP A 99 -10.06 -9.03 -22.60
N GLN A 100 -11.26 -8.46 -22.75
CA GLN A 100 -12.51 -9.23 -22.75
C GLN A 100 -12.61 -10.27 -23.87
N SER A 101 -11.93 -10.03 -25.00
CA SER A 101 -11.92 -10.92 -26.16
C SER A 101 -10.90 -12.06 -26.06
N ILE A 102 -10.06 -12.06 -25.03
CA ILE A 102 -9.05 -13.11 -24.84
C ILE A 102 -9.73 -14.34 -24.21
N PRO A 103 -9.65 -15.52 -24.84
CA PRO A 103 -10.29 -16.73 -24.32
C PRO A 103 -9.67 -17.14 -22.98
N LEU A 104 -10.52 -17.58 -22.05
CA LEU A 104 -10.08 -18.11 -20.75
C LEU A 104 -9.32 -19.43 -20.89
N GLU A 105 -9.64 -20.22 -21.92
CA GLU A 105 -9.03 -21.52 -22.19
C GLU A 105 -7.82 -21.40 -23.13
N CYS A 106 -6.69 -20.91 -22.62
CA CYS A 106 -5.46 -20.78 -23.43
C CYS A 106 -4.93 -22.13 -23.98
N ASN A 107 -5.36 -23.27 -23.42
CA ASN A 107 -4.96 -24.60 -23.91
C ASN A 107 -5.68 -25.00 -25.21
N SER A 108 -6.77 -24.31 -25.58
CA SER A 108 -7.50 -24.53 -26.84
C SER A 108 -6.71 -24.06 -28.08
N ILE A 109 -5.71 -23.18 -27.89
CA ILE A 109 -4.85 -22.68 -28.96
C ILE A 109 -4.01 -23.85 -29.52
N PRO A 110 -3.94 -24.06 -30.85
CA PRO A 110 -3.19 -25.16 -31.46
C PRO A 110 -1.72 -25.21 -31.00
N ILE A 111 -1.14 -26.42 -30.95
CA ILE A 111 0.27 -26.63 -30.54
C ILE A 111 1.29 -25.94 -31.45
N ASN A 112 0.91 -25.64 -32.70
CA ASN A 112 1.77 -24.96 -33.66
C ASN A 112 1.95 -23.46 -33.36
N LEU A 113 1.18 -22.91 -32.40
CA LEU A 113 1.16 -21.52 -31.95
C LEU A 113 1.55 -21.45 -30.46
N SER A 114 2.76 -21.93 -30.16
CA SER A 114 3.25 -22.07 -28.77
C SER A 114 3.47 -20.72 -28.07
N ASP A 115 3.80 -19.68 -28.84
CA ASP A 115 4.13 -18.36 -28.31
C ASP A 115 2.86 -17.61 -27.90
N GLU A 116 1.82 -17.67 -28.74
CA GLU A 116 0.49 -17.11 -28.46
C GLU A 116 -0.17 -17.80 -27.27
N ARG A 117 -0.02 -19.12 -27.16
CA ARG A 117 -0.49 -19.90 -26.00
C ARG A 117 0.19 -19.42 -24.71
N THR A 118 1.49 -19.17 -24.77
CA THR A 118 2.25 -18.69 -23.61
C THR A 118 1.90 -17.25 -23.26
N TRP A 119 1.73 -16.39 -24.25
CA TRP A 119 1.24 -15.03 -24.09
C TRP A 119 -0.14 -14.99 -23.42
N CYS A 120 -1.09 -15.80 -23.91
CA CYS A 120 -2.43 -15.92 -23.32
C CYS A 120 -2.36 -16.28 -21.82
N LYS A 121 -1.53 -17.26 -21.45
CA LYS A 121 -1.33 -17.66 -20.05
C LYS A 121 -0.76 -16.53 -19.20
N ASN A 122 0.19 -15.76 -19.73
CA ASN A 122 0.76 -14.62 -19.02
C ASN A 122 -0.26 -13.50 -18.82
N VAL A 123 -1.06 -13.17 -19.84
CA VAL A 123 -2.11 -12.14 -19.73
C VAL A 123 -3.15 -12.54 -18.70
N GLN A 124 -3.59 -13.80 -18.72
CA GLN A 124 -4.55 -14.31 -17.74
C GLN A 124 -4.00 -14.25 -16.30
N THR A 125 -2.72 -14.59 -16.13
CA THR A 125 -2.04 -14.49 -14.83
C THR A 125 -1.92 -13.02 -14.41
N LEU A 126 -1.46 -12.15 -15.30
CA LEU A 126 -1.31 -10.71 -15.07
C LEU A 126 -2.64 -10.09 -14.63
N LYS A 127 -3.75 -10.43 -15.31
CA LYS A 127 -5.09 -9.97 -14.95
C LYS A 127 -5.41 -10.28 -13.49
N GLY A 128 -5.16 -11.49 -13.02
CA GLY A 128 -5.38 -11.86 -11.62
C GLY A 128 -4.51 -11.06 -10.65
N PHE A 129 -3.20 -10.98 -10.92
CA PHE A 129 -2.25 -10.31 -10.03
C PHE A 129 -2.47 -8.79 -9.92
N VAL A 130 -2.91 -8.15 -11.01
CA VAL A 130 -3.27 -6.72 -11.02
C VAL A 130 -4.48 -6.43 -10.12
N TRP A 131 -5.45 -7.34 -10.03
CA TRP A 131 -6.55 -7.22 -9.06
C TRP A 131 -6.10 -7.49 -7.61
N ILE A 132 -5.14 -8.40 -7.41
CA ILE A 132 -4.54 -8.67 -6.09
C ILE A 132 -3.77 -7.43 -5.58
N GLU A 133 -3.01 -6.76 -6.43
CA GLU A 133 -2.37 -5.45 -6.16
C GLU A 133 -3.38 -4.44 -5.64
N PHE A 134 -4.47 -4.24 -6.40
CA PHE A 134 -5.54 -3.32 -6.04
C PHE A 134 -6.13 -3.65 -4.66
N VAL A 135 -6.53 -4.91 -4.44
CA VAL A 135 -7.13 -5.35 -3.18
C VAL A 135 -6.16 -5.17 -2.01
N THR A 136 -4.88 -5.44 -2.23
CA THR A 136 -3.84 -5.28 -1.21
C THR A 136 -3.65 -3.81 -0.84
N CYS A 137 -3.48 -2.92 -1.83
CA CYS A 137 -3.38 -1.47 -1.60
C CYS A 137 -4.64 -0.91 -0.90
N PHE A 138 -5.82 -1.34 -1.35
CA PHE A 138 -7.09 -0.92 -0.77
C PHE A 138 -7.22 -1.38 0.68
N THR A 139 -6.84 -2.63 0.96
CA THR A 139 -6.88 -3.20 2.31
C THR A 139 -5.92 -2.47 3.24
N ILE A 140 -4.70 -2.17 2.80
CA ILE A 140 -3.72 -1.38 3.57
C ILE A 140 -4.31 0.01 3.89
N THR A 141 -4.89 0.67 2.90
CA THR A 141 -5.52 1.99 3.08
C THR A 141 -6.67 1.92 4.09
N MET A 142 -7.58 0.97 3.93
CA MET A 142 -8.77 0.83 4.77
C MET A 142 -8.42 0.45 6.21
N VAL A 143 -7.47 -0.47 6.41
CA VAL A 143 -7.03 -0.86 7.76
C VAL A 143 -6.33 0.30 8.45
N THR A 144 -5.44 1.01 7.74
CA THR A 144 -4.74 2.19 8.29
C THR A 144 -5.72 3.31 8.62
N PHE A 145 -6.67 3.59 7.73
CA PHE A 145 -7.71 4.59 7.95
C PHE A 145 -8.61 4.24 9.15
N ARG A 146 -9.13 3.00 9.21
CA ARG A 146 -9.95 2.54 10.34
C ARG A 146 -9.19 2.60 11.65
N TYR A 147 -7.92 2.21 11.66
CA TYR A 147 -7.08 2.30 12.85
C TYR A 147 -6.87 3.75 13.29
N ALA A 148 -6.55 4.65 12.35
CA ALA A 148 -6.39 6.08 12.62
C ALA A 148 -7.69 6.72 13.16
N ALA A 149 -8.82 6.45 12.52
CA ALA A 149 -10.13 6.96 12.92
C ALA A 149 -10.55 6.45 14.31
N THR A 150 -10.32 5.17 14.59
CA THR A 150 -10.66 4.56 15.90
C THR A 150 -9.85 5.20 17.03
N GLN A 151 -8.56 5.43 16.82
CA GLN A 151 -7.71 6.06 17.83
C GLN A 151 -8.01 7.56 17.99
N ALA A 152 -8.33 8.26 16.90
CA ALA A 152 -8.77 9.64 16.96
C ALA A 152 -10.09 9.78 17.76
N GLY A 153 -11.04 8.86 17.55
CA GLY A 153 -12.30 8.80 18.31
C GLY A 153 -12.11 8.50 19.80
N ARG A 154 -11.03 7.83 20.18
CA ARG A 154 -10.65 7.56 21.58
C ARG A 154 -9.90 8.72 22.26
N GLY A 155 -9.73 9.86 21.58
CA GLY A 155 -9.02 11.03 22.13
C GLY A 155 -7.51 11.03 21.89
N ASN A 156 -6.94 9.98 21.29
CA ASN A 156 -5.52 9.86 20.99
C ASN A 156 -5.14 10.63 19.72
N LYS A 157 -5.20 11.96 19.77
CA LYS A 157 -4.93 12.84 18.61
C LYS A 157 -3.48 12.80 18.12
N HIS A 158 -2.53 12.29 18.92
CA HIS A 158 -1.12 12.16 18.55
C HIS A 158 -0.86 11.12 17.44
N ILE A 159 -1.86 10.30 17.07
CA ILE A 159 -1.72 9.34 15.97
C ILE A 159 -1.41 9.99 14.62
N TRP A 160 -1.81 11.24 14.42
CA TRP A 160 -1.55 11.98 13.18
C TRP A 160 -0.13 12.56 13.11
N LEU A 161 0.52 12.71 14.27
CA LEU A 161 1.84 13.35 14.39
C LEU A 161 2.97 12.33 14.44
N VAL A 162 2.70 11.11 14.92
CA VAL A 162 3.68 10.07 15.18
C VAL A 162 3.60 8.97 14.11
N PRO A 163 4.74 8.42 13.64
CA PRO A 163 4.73 7.30 12.69
C PRO A 163 4.09 6.03 13.27
N LEU A 164 3.29 5.31 12.48
CA LEU A 164 2.57 4.11 12.94
C LEU A 164 3.50 2.99 13.44
N SER A 165 4.71 2.90 12.86
CA SER A 165 5.72 1.91 13.24
C SER A 165 6.12 1.99 14.72
N ARG A 166 6.01 3.18 15.31
CA ARG A 166 6.41 3.48 16.70
C ARG A 166 5.25 3.95 17.59
N TYR A 167 4.05 4.07 17.03
CA TYR A 167 2.87 4.53 17.77
C TYR A 167 2.58 3.63 18.98
N ARG A 168 2.53 4.23 20.17
CA ARG A 168 2.04 3.62 21.40
C ARG A 168 0.81 4.39 21.89
N PRO A 169 -0.35 3.74 22.03
CA PRO A 169 -1.57 4.41 22.50
C PRO A 169 -1.45 4.87 23.97
N GLU A 170 -0.65 4.17 24.77
CA GLU A 170 -0.47 4.40 26.21
C GLU A 170 0.17 5.76 26.55
N LEU A 171 1.00 6.31 25.65
CA LEU A 171 1.69 7.60 25.88
C LEU A 171 0.75 8.82 25.81
N GLY A 172 -0.42 8.70 25.16
CA GLY A 172 -1.39 9.80 25.05
C GLY A 172 -2.32 9.93 26.26
N SER A 173 -2.45 8.87 27.07
CA SER A 173 -3.34 8.85 28.24
C SER A 173 -2.76 9.59 29.45
N ASN A 174 -1.46 9.92 29.45
CA ASN A 174 -0.79 10.59 30.58
C ASN A 174 -0.78 12.11 30.48
N ASN A 175 -1.38 12.69 29.43
CA ASN A 175 -1.74 14.12 29.42
C ASN A 175 -3.11 14.39 30.05
N GLY A 176 -3.63 13.42 30.82
CA GLY A 176 -4.58 13.68 31.88
C GLY A 176 -3.88 14.43 33.03
N VAL A 177 -3.82 15.75 32.92
CA VAL A 177 -4.11 16.65 34.07
C VAL A 177 -3.37 16.29 35.38
N GLY A 178 -2.06 16.54 35.43
CA GLY A 178 -1.59 17.42 36.50
C GLY A 178 -1.88 18.84 36.00
N ARG A 179 -2.74 19.70 36.56
CA ARG A 179 -3.20 19.83 37.96
C ARG A 179 -2.12 19.52 38.98
N ASP A 180 -0.88 19.87 38.64
CA ASP A 180 -0.06 20.60 39.60
C ASP A 180 -0.73 21.96 39.78
N SER A 181 -1.74 21.98 40.63
CA SER A 181 -2.19 23.19 41.29
C SER A 181 -1.05 23.67 42.20
N GLU A 182 -0.05 24.32 41.62
CA GLU A 182 0.85 25.25 42.31
C GLU A 182 0.17 26.61 42.56
N PHE A 183 -1.14 26.70 42.34
CA PHE A 183 -1.95 27.88 42.58
C PHE A 183 -2.67 27.72 43.92
N PHE A 184 -2.25 28.53 44.91
CA PHE A 184 -2.72 28.65 46.31
C PHE A 184 -1.93 27.89 47.39
N GLN A 185 -0.67 28.31 47.59
CA GLN A 185 -0.05 28.30 48.91
C GLN A 185 0.32 29.74 49.33
N TYR A 186 -0.67 30.63 49.25
CA TYR A 186 -0.66 31.91 49.98
C TYR A 186 -1.68 31.78 51.11
N GLY A 187 -1.23 31.68 52.36
CA GLY A 187 -2.11 31.82 53.51
C GLY A 187 -1.73 31.01 54.73
N SER A 188 -0.73 31.46 55.48
CA SER A 188 -0.77 31.44 56.94
C SER A 188 0.36 32.32 57.47
N PHE A 189 0.05 33.61 57.62
CA PHE A 189 0.53 34.38 58.75
C PHE A 189 -0.19 33.85 59.99
N ASP A 190 0.56 33.29 60.92
CA ASP A 190 0.56 33.63 62.36
C ASP A 190 1.58 32.74 63.10
#